data_AF-A0A537X779-F1
#
_entry.id   AF-A0A537X779-F1
#
_cell.length_a   1.000
_cell.length_b   1.000
_cell.length_c   1.000
_cell.angle_alpha   90.00
_cell.angle_beta   90.00
_cell.angle_gamma   90.00
#
_symmetry.space_group_name_H-M   'P 1'
#
loop_
_entity.id
_entity.type
_entity.pdbx_description
1 polymer ?
#
loop_
_entity_poly.entity_id
_entity_poly.type
_entity_poly.pdbx_seq_one_letter_code
_entity_poly.pdbx_strand_id
1 'polypeptide(L)' 'MPRIIVQADPQDGTDAAVLMAERVNASDFESRHFSDQLVERIGWAVFDAVEAEDGQAAAPDAAVAGPAKAQRRRRDLVPA' A
#
# COMPACT_ATOMS: atom_id res chain seq x y z
N MET A 1 18.90 7.64 -10.86
CA MET A 1 18.65 6.95 -9.57
C MET A 1 17.72 5.78 -9.85
N PRO A 2 18.22 4.54 -9.80
CA PRO A 2 17.40 3.34 -9.89
C PRO A 2 16.33 3.28 -8.78
N ARG A 3 15.31 2.44 -8.99
CA ARG A 3 14.24 2.20 -8.02
C ARG A 3 14.06 0.71 -7.80
N ILE A 4 13.94 0.32 -6.54
CA ILE A 4 13.54 -1.03 -6.13
C ILE A 4 12.05 -0.96 -5.75
N ILE A 5 11.26 -1.88 -6.27
CA ILE A 5 9.84 -2.01 -5.95
C ILE A 5 9.62 -3.42 -5.41
N VAL A 6 8.99 -3.52 -4.24
CA VAL A 6 8.46 -4.77 -3.70
C VAL A 6 6.95 -4.68 -3.78
N GLN A 7 6.33 -5.66 -4.42
CA GLN A 7 4.89 -5.73 -4.60
C GLN A 7 4.40 -7.14 -4.27
N ALA A 8 3.22 -7.23 -3.68
CA ALA A 8 2.46 -8.47 -3.59
C ALA A 8 1.75 -8.68 -4.93
N ASP A 9 1.77 -9.90 -5.46
CA ASP A 9 1.09 -10.28 -6.71
C ASP A 9 0.07 -11.41 -6.45
N PRO A 10 -1.12 -11.05 -5.90
CA PRO A 10 -2.15 -12.02 -5.59
C PRO A 10 -2.61 -12.79 -6.84
N GLN A 11 -2.62 -14.12 -6.75
CA GLN A 11 -3.01 -15.00 -7.87
C GLN A 11 -4.52 -14.96 -8.19
N ASP A 12 -5.32 -14.29 -7.35
CA ASP A 12 -6.78 -14.18 -7.49
C ASP A 12 -7.23 -13.08 -8.46
N GLY A 13 -6.29 -12.40 -9.11
CA GLY A 13 -6.57 -11.33 -10.07
C GLY A 13 -6.84 -9.97 -9.41
N THR A 14 -6.60 -9.85 -8.10
CA THR A 14 -6.51 -8.55 -7.43
C THR A 14 -5.29 -7.77 -7.96
N ASP A 15 -5.42 -6.44 -8.04
CA ASP A 15 -4.30 -5.58 -8.43
C ASP A 15 -3.10 -5.78 -7.49
N ALA A 16 -1.90 -5.88 -8.07
CA ALA A 16 -0.67 -5.97 -7.32
C ALA A 16 -0.51 -4.76 -6.37
N ALA A 17 -0.32 -5.05 -5.08
CA ALA A 17 -0.13 -4.02 -4.07
C ALA A 17 1.35 -3.68 -3.96
N VAL A 18 1.72 -2.39 -4.01
CA VAL A 18 3.11 -1.97 -3.82
C VAL A 18 3.38 -1.75 -2.32
N LEU A 19 4.24 -2.57 -1.73
CA LEU A 19 4.61 -2.52 -0.31
C LEU A 19 5.83 -1.62 -0.07
N MET A 20 6.75 -1.56 -1.04
CA MET A 20 7.93 -0.71 -0.95
C MET A 20 8.29 -0.18 -2.33
N ALA A 21 8.76 1.06 -2.38
CA ALA A 21 9.19 1.69 -3.62
C ALA A 21 10.31 2.72 -3.35
N GLU A 22 11.52 2.23 -3.12
CA GLU A 22 12.68 3.01 -2.67
C GLU A 22 13.61 3.39 -3.84
N ARG A 23 14.10 4.64 -3.84
CA ARG A 23 15.14 5.09 -4.78
C ARG A 23 16.51 4.78 -4.19
N VAL A 24 17.39 4.17 -4.98
CA VAL A 24 18.73 3.78 -4.55
C VAL A 24 19.80 4.47 -5.40
N ASN A 25 21.01 4.56 -4.85
CA ASN A 25 22.23 4.98 -5.51
C ASN A 25 23.24 3.82 -5.54
N ALA A 26 24.17 3.82 -6.52
CA ALA A 26 25.28 2.86 -6.53
C ALA A 26 26.08 2.90 -5.21
N SER A 27 26.25 4.09 -4.61
CA SER A 27 26.96 4.27 -3.34
C SER A 27 26.34 3.52 -2.16
N ASP A 28 25.03 3.21 -2.20
CA ASP A 28 24.35 2.46 -1.13
C ASP A 28 24.83 1.00 -1.07
N PHE A 29 25.40 0.50 -2.18
CA PHE A 29 25.94 -0.86 -2.30
C PHE A 29 27.46 -0.96 -2.06
N GLU A 30 28.15 0.18 -2.00
CA GLU A 30 29.60 0.23 -1.81
C GLU A 30 30.01 0.12 -0.33
N SER A 31 29.08 0.40 0.59
CA SER A 31 29.26 0.30 2.04
C SER A 31 28.48 -0.89 2.59
N ARG A 32 29.15 -1.73 3.40
CA ARG A 32 28.49 -2.81 4.14
C ARG A 32 27.34 -2.29 5.01
N HIS A 33 27.54 -1.18 5.71
CA HIS A 33 26.53 -0.63 6.61
C HIS A 33 25.26 -0.15 5.87
N PHE A 34 25.40 0.46 4.69
CA PHE A 34 24.26 0.92 3.90
C PHE A 34 23.55 -0.24 3.20
N SER A 35 24.32 -1.20 2.68
CA SER A 35 23.77 -2.41 2.07
C SER A 35 23.01 -3.27 3.09
N ASP A 36 23.56 -3.49 4.29
CA ASP A 36 22.88 -4.24 5.35
C ASP A 36 21.53 -3.58 5.72
N GLN A 37 21.49 -2.24 5.87
CA GLN A 37 20.24 -1.52 6.14
C GLN A 37 19.23 -1.59 4.99
N LEU A 38 19.69 -1.55 3.74
CA LEU A 38 18.82 -1.72 2.58
C LEU A 38 18.21 -3.13 2.56
N VAL A 39 19.02 -4.15 2.83
CA VAL A 39 18.58 -5.55 2.89
C VAL A 39 17.56 -5.75 4.00
N GLU A 40 17.76 -5.15 5.18
CA GLU A 40 16.77 -5.19 6.26
C GLU A 40 15.42 -4.63 5.80
N ARG A 41 15.39 -3.43 5.21
CA ARG A 41 14.14 -2.81 4.74
C ARG A 41 13.43 -3.66 3.68
N ILE A 42 14.19 -4.24 2.75
CA ILE A 42 13.65 -5.16 1.74
C ILE A 42 13.06 -6.40 2.43
N GLY A 43 13.74 -6.96 3.43
CA GLY A 43 13.25 -8.11 4.18
C GLY A 43 11.89 -7.87 4.85
N TRP A 44 11.71 -6.70 5.49
CA TRP A 44 10.41 -6.30 6.04
C TRP A 44 9.34 -6.17 4.96
N ALA A 45 9.64 -5.48 3.86
CA ALA A 45 8.67 -5.29 2.78
C ALA A 45 8.28 -6.61 2.09
N VAL A 46 9.21 -7.57 1.98
CA VAL A 46 8.93 -8.91 1.43
C VAL A 46 8.06 -9.71 2.38
N PHE A 47 8.31 -9.64 3.70
CA PHE A 47 7.45 -10.28 4.69
C PHE A 47 6.02 -9.76 4.60
N ASP A 48 5.85 -8.43 4.52
CA ASP A 48 4.53 -7.81 4.33
C ASP A 48 3.86 -8.22 3.01
N ALA A 49 4.63 -8.38 1.94
CA ALA A 49 4.11 -8.83 0.64
C ALA A 49 3.59 -10.27 0.70
N VAL A 50 4.32 -11.18 1.36
CA VAL A 50 3.88 -12.57 1.55
C VAL A 50 2.61 -12.63 2.38
N GLU A 51 2.54 -11.89 3.50
CA GLU A 51 1.33 -11.84 4.32
C GLU A 51 0.13 -11.26 3.55
N ALA A 52 0.37 -10.29 2.65
CA ALA A 52 -0.68 -9.74 1.79
C ALA A 52 -1.15 -10.74 0.71
N GLU A 53 -0.25 -11.56 0.16
CA GLU A 53 -0.59 -12.64 -0.77
C GLU A 53 -1.40 -13.76 -0.09
N ASP A 54 -1.03 -14.13 1.13
CA ASP A 54 -1.69 -15.20 1.90
C ASP A 54 -3.01 -14.74 2.54
N GLY A 55 -3.06 -13.52 3.06
CA GLY A 55 -4.24 -12.94 3.74
C GLY A 55 -5.40 -12.62 2.79
N GLN A 56 -5.13 -12.42 1.50
CA GLN A 56 -6.15 -12.12 0.50
C GLN A 56 -7.02 -13.35 0.14
N ALA A 57 -6.56 -14.58 0.40
CA ALA A 57 -7.39 -15.78 0.29
C ALA A 57 -8.54 -15.84 1.32
N ALA A 58 -8.55 -14.93 2.32
CA ALA A 58 -9.48 -14.94 3.44
C ALA A 58 -10.24 -13.61 3.68
N ALA A 59 -10.46 -12.79 2.65
CA ALA A 59 -11.39 -11.67 2.74
C ALA A 59 -12.74 -11.99 2.05
N PRO A 60 -13.74 -12.53 2.78
CA PRO A 60 -15.12 -12.48 2.31
C PRO A 60 -15.65 -11.05 2.47
N ASP A 61 -16.05 -10.44 1.34
CA ASP A 61 -17.08 -9.40 1.21
C ASP A 61 -17.19 -8.41 2.39
N ALA A 62 -16.36 -7.35 2.36
CA ALA A 62 -16.56 -6.18 3.18
C ALA A 62 -16.70 -4.94 2.28
N ALA A 63 -17.90 -4.78 1.75
CA ALA A 63 -18.60 -3.50 1.56
C ALA A 63 -17.82 -2.24 1.98
N VAL A 64 -17.35 -1.48 0.98
CA VAL A 64 -17.08 -0.04 1.15
C VAL A 64 -17.96 0.76 0.18
N ALA A 65 -19.28 0.63 0.37
CA ALA A 65 -20.22 1.68 0.01
C ALA A 65 -20.32 2.65 1.20
N GLY A 66 -19.38 3.60 1.29
CA GLY A 66 -19.47 4.70 2.25
C GLY A 66 -20.65 5.63 1.90
N PRO A 67 -21.36 6.21 2.89
CA PRO A 67 -22.59 6.94 2.62
C PRO A 67 -22.30 8.27 1.90
N ALA A 68 -23.08 8.53 0.84
CA ALA A 68 -23.11 9.78 0.12
C ALA A 68 -23.36 10.95 1.08
N LYS A 69 -22.45 11.93 1.09
CA LYS A 69 -22.61 13.17 1.86
C LYS A 69 -23.87 13.90 1.36
N ALA A 70 -24.96 13.80 2.11
CA ALA A 70 -26.17 14.57 1.91
C ALA A 70 -25.82 16.06 1.96
N GLN A 71 -25.85 16.68 0.79
CA GLN A 71 -25.63 18.10 0.60
C GLN A 71 -26.70 18.86 1.38
N ARG A 72 -26.30 19.45 2.51
CA ARG A 72 -27.15 20.33 3.32
C ARG A 72 -27.56 21.52 2.45
N ARG A 73 -28.72 21.42 1.78
CA ARG A 73 -29.43 22.59 1.25
C ARG A 73 -29.84 23.43 2.44
N ARG A 74 -29.12 24.54 2.62
CA ARG A 74 -29.45 25.55 3.61
C ARG A 74 -30.75 26.24 3.19
N ARG A 75 -31.76 26.09 4.05
CA ARG A 75 -32.76 27.09 4.46
C ARG A 75 -33.60 27.72 3.37
N ASP A 76 -34.78 27.14 3.17
CA ASP A 76 -36.01 27.90 3.00
C ASP A 76 -36.74 28.00 4.35
N LEU A 77 -37.51 29.08 4.50
CA LEU A 77 -38.47 29.47 5.56
C LEU A 77 -37.96 30.26 6.79
N VAL A 78 -38.32 31.55 6.79
CA VAL A 78 -38.84 32.26 7.97
C VAL A 78 -40.33 32.56 7.69
N PRO A 79 -41.27 32.22 8.60
CA PRO A 79 -42.70 32.47 8.42
C PRO A 79 -43.24 33.69 9.17
N ALA A 80 -44.45 34.09 8.74
CA ALA A 80 -45.51 34.94 9.34
C ALA A 80 -45.25 36.46 9.47
#